data_AF-A0A210Q2U3-F1
#
_entry.id   AF-A0A210Q2U3-F1
#
_cell.length_a   1.000
_cell.length_b   1.000
_cell.length_c   1.000
_cell.angle_alpha   90.00
_cell.angle_beta   90.00
_cell.angle_gamma   90.00
#
_symmetry.space_group_name_H-M   'P 1'
#
loop_
_entity.id
_entity.type
_entity.pdbx_description
1 polymer ?
#
loop_
_entity_poly.entity_id
_entity_poly.type
_entity_poly.pdbx_seq_one_letter_code
_entity_poly.pdbx_strand_id
1 'polypeptide(L)'
;MIRSSGSPAPHSTVCTVRVICNASRTLQTETSSTSNANTKGARTHSHTGRKFVSNMYQNLGNVYPTGNKLVCKSHKLFLFASIMQQCHLGGFNLLPLGQRVYDKLVKIIDHELEIIGCQKMSMTTLVPAKLWKKTERWNDMGNELFRIKDRKHVAFCLGPTHEEVITNLLASGPTLPYRRLPMKMYQITRKFRDEDSPKYGFLRSREFEMKDLYTFDATLEDAAETYQSVCTAYTRILDKLEMDYDIVIGSTGNIGGSMSHEFQIRADIGEDTIHVCKKFVMFTDPYCFFSFIKVGHSFLLGTKYSEPFNAKCVDKASKPSFYQMGCYGLGVSRIMQACVEVLSEANMIAWPRLIAPYQICIIPMELQQYRQCDTGSSFNNTDSVTLDLASTIQTV
;
A
#
# COMPACT_ATOMS: atom_id res chain seq x y z
N MET A 1 15.22 -19.95 2.57
CA MET A 1 15.21 -18.54 2.99
C MET A 1 16.44 -17.89 2.39
N ILE A 2 16.26 -17.01 1.41
CA ILE A 2 17.35 -16.19 0.89
C ILE A 2 17.23 -14.86 1.65
N ARG A 3 18.09 -14.64 2.65
CA ARG A 3 18.24 -13.31 3.24
C ARG A 3 18.95 -12.44 2.22
N SER A 4 18.40 -11.27 1.88
CA SER A 4 19.24 -10.26 1.22
C SER A 4 20.30 -9.85 2.24
N SER A 5 21.55 -10.17 1.94
CA SER A 5 22.69 -9.81 2.79
C SER A 5 22.99 -8.32 2.60
N GLY A 6 22.20 -7.46 3.24
CA GLY A 6 22.49 -6.04 3.41
C GLY A 6 23.17 -5.81 4.76
N SER A 7 24.41 -5.29 4.75
CA SER A 7 25.10 -4.74 5.92
C SER A 7 24.20 -3.74 6.68
N PRO A 8 24.38 -3.55 8.00
CA PRO A 8 23.55 -2.62 8.77
C PRO A 8 23.61 -1.23 8.12
N ALA A 9 22.47 -0.72 7.69
CA ALA A 9 22.36 0.62 7.12
C ALA A 9 22.85 1.65 8.15
N PRO A 10 23.72 2.59 7.77
CA PRO A 10 24.18 3.64 8.67
C PRO A 10 23.00 4.59 8.94
N HIS A 11 22.69 4.81 10.22
CA HIS A 11 21.74 5.80 10.76
C HIS A 11 20.53 6.12 9.86
N SER A 12 19.45 5.36 10.04
CA SER A 12 18.12 5.61 9.47
C SER A 12 17.71 7.08 9.69
N THR A 13 17.61 7.86 8.62
CA THR A 13 17.08 9.23 8.69
C THR A 13 15.56 9.16 8.61
N VAL A 14 14.93 8.64 9.67
CA VAL A 14 13.47 8.57 9.79
C VAL A 14 12.95 10.00 9.95
N CYS A 15 12.04 10.42 9.07
CA CYS A 15 11.39 11.72 9.20
C CYS A 15 10.26 11.59 10.23
N THR A 16 10.54 11.95 11.48
CA THR A 16 9.55 11.93 12.56
C THR A 16 8.68 13.19 12.48
N VAL A 17 7.38 13.04 12.27
CA VAL A 17 6.43 14.16 12.44
C VAL A 17 5.87 14.09 13.86
N ARG A 18 6.26 15.02 14.73
CA ARG A 18 5.62 15.21 16.04
C ARG A 18 4.21 15.76 15.83
N VAL A 19 3.19 14.92 15.96
CA VAL A 19 1.81 15.37 16.11
C VAL A 19 1.54 15.48 17.61
N ILE A 20 1.59 16.70 18.15
CA ILE A 20 1.17 16.97 19.52
C ILE A 20 -0.31 17.36 19.45
N CYS A 21 -1.21 16.45 19.84
CA CYS A 21 -2.62 16.77 20.03
C CYS A 21 -2.84 17.21 21.47
N ASN A 22 -3.25 18.46 21.68
CA ASN A 22 -3.98 18.84 22.88
C ASN A 22 -5.44 19.09 22.50
N ALA A 23 -6.34 18.34 23.13
CA ALA A 23 -7.77 18.51 23.04
C ALA A 23 -8.22 19.44 24.17
N SER A 24 -8.67 20.64 23.84
CA SER A 24 -9.52 21.46 24.70
C SER A 24 -10.26 22.47 23.81
N ARG A 25 -11.56 22.22 23.58
CA ARG A 25 -12.47 23.20 22.95
C ARG A 25 -13.18 23.95 24.07
N THR A 26 -13.09 25.27 24.07
CA THR A 26 -14.13 26.13 24.67
C THR A 26 -14.57 27.10 23.58
N LEU A 27 -15.79 26.92 23.09
CA LEU A 27 -16.44 27.83 22.15
C LEU A 27 -16.92 29.06 22.92
N GLN A 28 -16.38 30.24 22.61
CA GLN A 28 -17.08 31.50 22.83
C GLN A 28 -17.34 32.16 21.49
N THR A 29 -18.62 32.25 21.17
CA THR A 29 -19.18 33.04 20.08
C THR A 29 -19.26 34.49 20.52
N GLU A 30 -18.51 35.38 19.87
CA GLU A 30 -18.82 36.81 19.86
C GLU A 30 -19.06 37.29 18.44
N THR A 31 -20.28 37.76 18.23
CA THR A 31 -20.75 38.51 17.08
C THR A 31 -20.30 39.97 17.21
N SER A 32 -19.63 40.51 16.19
CA SER A 32 -19.71 41.94 15.91
C SER A 32 -19.45 42.23 14.44
N SER A 33 -20.50 42.72 13.78
CA SER A 33 -20.49 43.39 12.50
C SER A 33 -19.71 44.71 12.56
N THR A 34 -18.92 45.03 11.54
CA THR A 34 -18.92 46.35 10.88
C THR A 34 -18.10 46.33 9.61
N SER A 35 -18.70 46.89 8.56
CA SER A 35 -18.15 47.19 7.25
C SER A 35 -16.99 48.20 7.32
N ASN A 36 -15.96 48.02 6.49
CA ASN A 36 -15.57 49.07 5.54
C ASN A 36 -14.56 48.55 4.51
N ALA A 37 -14.91 48.77 3.25
CA ALA A 37 -14.04 48.60 2.11
C ALA A 37 -12.90 49.63 2.17
N ASN A 38 -11.66 49.17 2.00
CA ASN A 38 -10.60 50.05 1.55
C ASN A 38 -9.63 49.26 0.67
N THR A 39 -9.63 49.66 -0.59
CA THR A 39 -8.78 49.20 -1.69
C THR A 39 -7.32 49.54 -1.42
N LYS A 40 -6.47 48.53 -1.20
CA LYS A 40 -5.02 48.67 -1.33
C LYS A 40 -4.42 47.45 -2.02
N GLY A 41 -3.91 47.71 -3.23
CA GLY A 41 -2.88 46.93 -3.93
C GLY A 41 -3.04 45.42 -3.89
N ALA A 42 -3.74 44.85 -4.88
CA ALA A 42 -3.64 43.43 -5.18
C ALA A 42 -2.19 43.12 -5.62
N ARG A 43 -1.32 42.83 -4.65
CA ARG A 43 -0.15 42.01 -4.89
C ARG A 43 -0.71 40.68 -5.38
N THR A 44 -0.50 40.38 -6.65
CA THR A 44 -0.64 39.04 -7.21
C THR A 44 0.38 38.17 -6.50
N HIS A 45 0.04 37.71 -5.29
CA HIS A 45 0.73 36.61 -4.66
C HIS A 45 0.51 35.42 -5.58
N SER A 46 1.50 35.13 -6.43
CA SER A 46 1.55 33.83 -7.10
C SER A 46 1.32 32.81 -6.00
N HIS A 47 0.19 32.11 -6.04
CA HIS A 47 -0.13 31.07 -5.08
C HIS A 47 0.87 29.94 -5.34
N THR A 48 2.08 30.08 -4.79
CA THR A 48 2.99 28.97 -4.61
C THR A 48 2.18 27.93 -3.85
N GLY A 49 2.10 26.70 -4.35
CA GLY A 49 1.22 25.62 -3.87
C GLY A 49 1.50 25.10 -2.45
N ARG A 50 1.98 25.96 -1.54
CA ARG A 50 2.16 25.71 -0.12
C ARG A 50 0.81 25.38 0.49
N LYS A 51 0.74 24.22 1.15
CA LYS A 51 -0.47 23.74 1.82
C LYS A 51 -0.39 24.17 3.29
N PHE A 52 -1.33 25.01 3.70
CA PHE A 52 -1.55 25.30 5.11
C PHE A 52 -2.36 24.17 5.73
N VAL A 53 -2.02 23.77 6.96
CA VAL A 53 -2.78 22.74 7.69
C VAL A 53 -4.22 23.19 7.90
N SER A 54 -4.45 24.49 8.11
CA SER A 54 -5.80 25.09 8.22
C SER A 54 -6.70 24.83 7.00
N ASN A 55 -6.09 24.60 5.83
CA ASN A 55 -6.80 24.39 4.56
C ASN A 55 -6.77 22.91 4.15
N MET A 56 -6.30 22.02 5.03
CA MET A 56 -6.24 20.59 4.81
C MET A 56 -7.37 19.91 5.56
N TYR A 57 -8.11 19.04 4.88
CA TYR A 57 -9.08 18.20 5.57
C TYR A 57 -8.34 17.21 6.47
N GLN A 58 -8.56 17.34 7.77
CA GLN A 58 -8.09 16.42 8.80
C GLN A 58 -9.27 16.13 9.73
N ASN A 59 -9.48 14.86 10.05
CA ASN A 59 -10.49 14.42 10.99
C ASN A 59 -9.81 13.98 12.30
N LEU A 60 -8.99 14.88 12.87
CA LEU A 60 -8.23 14.60 14.08
C LEU A 60 -9.18 14.41 15.27
N GLY A 61 -8.98 13.35 16.05
CA GLY A 61 -9.65 13.14 17.34
C GLY A 61 -11.05 12.52 17.29
N ASN A 62 -11.68 12.40 16.12
CA ASN A 62 -12.87 11.57 15.96
C ASN A 62 -12.46 10.19 15.45
N VAL A 63 -13.21 9.16 15.86
CA VAL A 63 -13.10 7.76 15.38
C VAL A 63 -12.11 6.89 16.17
N TYR A 64 -12.43 6.64 17.44
CA TYR A 64 -12.33 5.28 17.93
C TYR A 64 -13.64 4.57 17.58
N PRO A 65 -13.64 3.39 16.92
CA PRO A 65 -14.81 2.55 16.92
C PRO A 65 -15.12 2.21 18.39
N THR A 66 -16.23 2.73 18.90
CA THR A 66 -16.75 2.39 20.22
C THR A 66 -16.99 0.88 20.26
N GLY A 67 -16.21 0.17 21.07
CA GLY A 67 -16.47 -1.24 21.42
C GLY A 67 -15.39 -2.27 21.10
N ASN A 68 -14.39 -1.98 20.26
CA ASN A 68 -13.30 -2.94 19.98
C ASN A 68 -11.91 -2.34 20.26
N LYS A 69 -11.16 -2.98 21.18
CA LYS A 69 -9.76 -2.65 21.46
C LYS A 69 -8.94 -2.93 20.19
N LEU A 70 -8.57 -1.89 19.45
CA LEU A 70 -7.71 -2.01 18.28
C LEU A 70 -6.33 -2.53 18.72
N VAL A 71 -5.99 -3.76 18.32
CA VAL A 71 -4.73 -4.43 18.68
C VAL A 71 -3.55 -3.96 17.80
N CYS A 72 -3.82 -3.64 16.53
CA CYS A 72 -2.80 -3.24 15.57
C CYS A 72 -2.43 -1.75 15.71
N LYS A 73 -1.14 -1.49 15.95
CA LYS A 73 -0.56 -0.15 16.14
C LYS A 73 -0.77 0.73 14.92
N SER A 74 -0.43 0.24 13.72
CA SER A 74 -0.55 1.00 12.48
C SER A 74 -2.00 1.36 12.13
N HIS A 75 -2.96 0.47 12.41
CA HIS A 75 -4.39 0.77 12.25
C HIS A 75 -4.80 1.95 13.15
N LYS A 76 -4.45 1.88 14.45
CA LYS A 76 -4.76 2.96 15.41
C LYS A 76 -4.16 4.30 14.97
N LEU A 77 -2.88 4.29 14.57
CA LEU A 77 -2.19 5.48 14.10
C LEU A 77 -2.81 6.05 12.82
N PHE A 78 -3.22 5.21 11.88
CA PHE A 78 -3.84 5.66 10.63
C PHE A 78 -5.18 6.37 10.84
N LEU A 79 -6.00 5.88 11.77
CA LEU A 79 -7.24 6.56 12.17
C LEU A 79 -6.93 7.88 12.87
N PHE A 80 -6.05 7.85 13.87
CA PHE A 80 -5.72 9.02 14.69
C PHE A 80 -5.11 10.17 13.87
N ALA A 81 -4.18 9.85 12.97
CA ALA A 81 -3.46 10.84 12.16
C ALA A 81 -4.22 11.25 10.88
N SER A 82 -5.51 10.93 10.76
CA SER A 82 -6.32 11.24 9.57
C SER A 82 -5.68 10.75 8.27
N ILE A 83 -5.08 9.57 8.30
CA ILE A 83 -4.54 8.89 7.11
C ILE A 83 -5.68 8.12 6.41
N MET A 84 -6.54 7.49 7.20
CA MET A 84 -7.70 6.77 6.70
C MET A 84 -8.92 6.96 7.60
N GLN A 85 -10.10 6.68 7.06
CA GLN A 85 -11.35 6.65 7.80
C GLN A 85 -12.13 5.40 7.41
N GLN A 86 -12.65 4.67 8.40
CA GLN A 86 -13.48 3.51 8.13
C GLN A 86 -14.85 3.93 7.58
N CYS A 87 -15.30 3.28 6.51
CA CYS A 87 -16.63 3.46 5.92
C CYS A 87 -17.57 2.32 6.33
N HIS A 88 -17.09 1.08 6.26
CA HIS A 88 -17.77 -0.13 6.76
C HIS A 88 -16.74 -1.17 7.19
N LEU A 89 -17.17 -2.35 7.66
CA LEU A 89 -16.25 -3.43 8.01
C LEU A 89 -15.41 -3.83 6.78
N GLY A 90 -14.08 -3.74 6.90
CA GLY A 90 -13.15 -3.99 5.80
C GLY A 90 -13.18 -2.98 4.64
N GLY A 91 -13.82 -1.82 4.78
CA GLY A 91 -13.83 -0.76 3.76
C GLY A 91 -13.39 0.58 4.34
N PHE A 92 -12.43 1.23 3.69
CA PHE A 92 -11.77 2.44 4.19
C PHE A 92 -11.64 3.51 3.11
N ASN A 93 -11.88 4.76 3.51
CA ASN A 93 -11.56 5.95 2.74
C ASN A 93 -10.12 6.35 3.03
N LEU A 94 -9.34 6.56 1.97
CA LEU A 94 -8.00 7.14 2.09
C LEU A 94 -8.12 8.66 2.11
N LEU A 95 -7.70 9.29 3.21
CA LEU A 95 -7.82 10.73 3.41
C LEU A 95 -6.66 11.49 2.74
N PRO A 96 -6.71 12.84 2.58
CA PRO A 96 -5.74 13.57 1.78
C PRO A 96 -4.26 13.34 2.15
N LEU A 97 -3.94 13.20 3.44
CA LEU A 97 -2.57 12.86 3.87
C LEU A 97 -2.17 11.45 3.42
N GLY A 98 -3.07 10.47 3.63
CA GLY A 98 -2.85 9.10 3.18
C GLY A 98 -2.73 8.99 1.66
N GLN A 99 -3.55 9.74 0.91
CA GLN A 99 -3.50 9.79 -0.55
C GLN A 99 -2.13 10.27 -1.04
N ARG A 100 -1.55 11.29 -0.40
CA ARG A 100 -0.20 11.77 -0.76
C ARG A 100 0.88 10.71 -0.53
N VAL A 101 0.79 9.95 0.56
CA VAL A 101 1.73 8.83 0.84
C VAL A 101 1.56 7.75 -0.22
N TYR A 102 0.31 7.36 -0.49
CA TYR A 102 -0.03 6.38 -1.51
C TYR A 102 0.49 6.77 -2.90
N ASP A 103 0.28 8.01 -3.33
CA ASP A 103 0.76 8.50 -4.63
C ASP A 103 2.29 8.45 -4.74
N LYS A 104 3.01 8.73 -3.65
CA LYS A 104 4.47 8.62 -3.60
C LYS A 104 4.92 7.16 -3.69
N LEU A 105 4.25 6.26 -2.97
CA LEU A 105 4.51 4.82 -3.07
C LEU A 105 4.27 4.30 -4.48
N VAL A 106 3.15 4.70 -5.11
CA VAL A 106 2.84 4.37 -6.51
C VAL A 106 3.95 4.83 -7.45
N LYS A 107 4.49 6.04 -7.27
CA LYS A 107 5.61 6.54 -8.10
C LYS A 107 6.88 5.68 -7.97
N ILE A 108 7.20 5.20 -6.77
CA ILE A 108 8.35 4.30 -6.57
C ILE A 108 8.11 2.98 -7.31
N ILE A 109 6.92 2.40 -7.16
CA ILE A 109 6.55 1.15 -7.81
C ILE A 109 6.59 1.30 -9.34
N ASP A 110 5.99 2.37 -9.87
CA ASP A 110 5.96 2.65 -11.30
C ASP A 110 7.38 2.76 -11.87
N HIS A 111 8.25 3.52 -11.19
CA HIS A 111 9.63 3.72 -11.63
C HIS A 111 10.43 2.40 -11.71
N GLU A 112 10.34 1.54 -10.68
CA GLU A 112 11.07 0.27 -10.69
C GLU A 112 10.55 -0.72 -11.74
N LEU A 113 9.25 -0.69 -12.03
CA LEU A 113 8.66 -1.52 -13.08
C LEU A 113 8.96 -0.99 -14.49
N GLU A 114 9.01 0.33 -14.66
CA GLU A 114 9.39 0.96 -15.94
C GLU A 114 10.85 0.66 -16.32
N ILE A 115 11.77 0.62 -15.35
CA ILE A 115 13.18 0.23 -15.57
C ILE A 115 13.27 -1.16 -16.22
N ILE A 116 12.40 -2.08 -15.84
CA ILE A 116 12.37 -3.43 -16.43
C ILE A 116 11.40 -3.52 -17.61
N GLY A 117 10.96 -2.41 -18.20
CA GLY A 117 10.14 -2.36 -19.40
C GLY A 117 8.69 -2.84 -19.22
N CYS A 118 8.15 -2.78 -18.00
CA CYS A 118 6.73 -3.02 -17.76
C CYS A 118 5.88 -1.85 -18.27
N GLN A 119 4.72 -2.18 -18.83
CA GLN A 119 3.77 -1.21 -19.38
C GLN A 119 2.57 -1.07 -18.45
N LYS A 120 2.31 0.14 -17.98
CA LYS A 120 1.15 0.43 -17.13
C LYS A 120 -0.13 0.56 -17.97
N MET A 121 -1.19 -0.09 -17.53
CA MET A 121 -2.52 0.00 -18.12
C MET A 121 -3.60 -0.02 -17.04
N SER A 122 -4.88 0.05 -17.45
CA SER A 122 -6.03 -0.05 -16.57
C SER A 122 -7.01 -1.07 -17.13
N MET A 123 -7.43 -2.03 -16.31
CA MET A 123 -8.42 -3.05 -16.67
C MET A 123 -9.72 -2.82 -15.92
N THR A 124 -10.83 -3.35 -16.47
CA THR A 124 -12.14 -3.23 -15.84
C THR A 124 -12.19 -3.92 -14.48
N THR A 125 -12.74 -3.24 -13.47
CA THR A 125 -13.06 -3.85 -12.17
C THR A 125 -14.26 -4.78 -12.26
N LEU A 126 -15.23 -4.46 -13.14
CA LEU A 126 -16.40 -5.28 -13.38
C LEU A 126 -16.08 -6.35 -14.43
N VAL A 127 -15.87 -7.59 -14.00
CA VAL A 127 -15.39 -8.67 -14.86
C VAL A 127 -16.53 -9.65 -15.17
N PRO A 128 -16.79 -10.00 -16.45
CA PRO A 128 -17.87 -10.92 -16.80
C PRO A 128 -17.58 -12.36 -16.33
N ALA A 129 -18.61 -13.01 -15.77
CA ALA A 129 -18.51 -14.37 -15.25
C ALA A 129 -18.03 -15.39 -16.30
N LYS A 130 -18.31 -15.14 -17.59
CA LYS A 130 -17.87 -16.00 -18.70
C LYS A 130 -16.35 -16.22 -18.71
N LEU A 131 -15.56 -15.21 -18.35
CA LEU A 131 -14.10 -15.32 -18.34
C LEU A 131 -13.63 -16.23 -17.21
N TRP A 132 -14.14 -16.01 -16.00
CA TRP A 132 -13.85 -16.80 -14.80
C TRP A 132 -14.33 -18.25 -14.88
N LYS A 133 -15.40 -18.50 -15.65
CA LYS A 133 -15.89 -19.87 -15.90
C LYS A 133 -14.96 -20.65 -16.82
N LYS A 134 -14.20 -20.01 -17.72
CA LYS A 134 -13.23 -20.70 -18.59
C LYS A 134 -12.06 -21.29 -17.80
N THR A 135 -11.71 -20.68 -16.67
CA THR A 135 -10.62 -21.11 -15.79
C THR A 135 -11.13 -21.85 -14.57
N GLU A 136 -12.42 -22.16 -14.51
CA GLU A 136 -13.12 -22.86 -13.41
C GLU A 136 -13.15 -22.11 -12.07
N ARG A 137 -12.33 -21.05 -11.94
CA ARG A 137 -12.18 -20.20 -10.75
C ARG A 137 -13.45 -19.47 -10.32
N TRP A 138 -14.47 -19.35 -11.19
CA TRP A 138 -15.76 -18.77 -10.80
C TRP A 138 -16.38 -19.48 -9.59
N ASN A 139 -16.26 -20.81 -9.49
CA ASN A 139 -16.78 -21.57 -8.36
C ASN A 139 -15.69 -21.79 -7.29
N ASP A 140 -14.45 -22.05 -7.68
CA ASP A 140 -13.36 -22.37 -6.74
C ASP A 140 -13.03 -21.24 -5.76
N MET A 141 -13.26 -19.98 -6.16
CA MET A 141 -13.10 -18.84 -5.23
C MET A 141 -14.16 -18.78 -4.12
N GLY A 142 -15.19 -19.61 -4.17
CA GLY A 142 -16.16 -19.74 -3.09
C GLY A 142 -16.82 -18.42 -2.71
N ASN A 143 -16.90 -18.15 -1.41
CA ASN A 143 -17.57 -16.97 -0.86
C ASN A 143 -16.72 -15.70 -0.93
N GLU A 144 -15.41 -15.80 -1.13
CA GLU A 144 -14.53 -14.62 -1.25
C GLU A 144 -14.79 -13.80 -2.52
N LEU A 145 -15.43 -14.40 -3.54
CA LEU A 145 -15.74 -13.73 -4.80
C LEU A 145 -17.06 -12.97 -4.71
N PHE A 146 -16.98 -11.62 -4.73
CA PHE A 146 -18.16 -10.77 -4.91
C PHE A 146 -18.78 -11.00 -6.29
N ARG A 147 -19.99 -11.58 -6.31
CA ARG A 147 -20.78 -11.81 -7.53
C ARG A 147 -21.94 -10.85 -7.59
N ILE A 148 -22.12 -10.22 -8.74
CA ILE A 148 -23.20 -9.27 -8.98
C ILE A 148 -23.89 -9.58 -10.31
N LYS A 149 -25.16 -9.23 -10.42
CA LYS A 149 -25.93 -9.33 -11.66
C LYS A 149 -26.34 -7.93 -12.09
N ASP A 150 -26.19 -7.64 -13.38
CA ASP A 150 -26.71 -6.39 -13.93
C ASP A 150 -28.24 -6.40 -14.08
N ARG A 151 -28.81 -5.31 -14.57
CA ARG A 151 -30.25 -5.17 -14.82
C ARG A 151 -30.82 -6.16 -15.83
N LYS A 152 -29.97 -6.81 -16.64
CA LYS A 152 -30.32 -7.85 -17.62
C LYS A 152 -30.04 -9.25 -17.08
N HIS A 153 -29.76 -9.37 -15.77
CA HIS A 153 -29.38 -10.60 -15.09
C HIS A 153 -28.08 -11.25 -15.60
N VAL A 154 -27.23 -10.49 -16.29
CA VAL A 154 -25.89 -10.95 -16.69
C VAL A 154 -24.98 -10.96 -15.47
N ALA A 155 -24.30 -12.07 -15.25
CA ALA A 155 -23.43 -12.26 -14.09
C ALA A 155 -22.03 -11.68 -14.32
N PHE A 156 -21.56 -10.96 -13.31
CA PHE A 156 -20.23 -10.37 -13.20
C PHE A 156 -19.66 -10.64 -11.81
N CYS A 157 -18.36 -10.42 -11.65
CA CYS A 157 -17.73 -10.25 -10.36
C CYS A 157 -17.00 -8.92 -10.27
N LEU A 158 -16.82 -8.42 -9.05
CA LEU A 158 -15.82 -7.39 -8.78
C LEU A 158 -14.46 -8.08 -8.74
N GLY A 159 -13.54 -7.69 -9.61
CA GLY A 159 -12.26 -8.39 -9.81
C GLY A 159 -11.41 -8.48 -8.53
N PRO A 160 -11.19 -9.67 -7.96
CA PRO A 160 -10.19 -9.87 -6.90
C PRO A 160 -8.75 -9.91 -7.44
N THR A 161 -8.62 -10.17 -8.74
CA THR A 161 -7.41 -10.24 -9.58
C THR A 161 -7.85 -10.29 -11.06
N HIS A 162 -6.92 -10.32 -12.01
CA HIS A 162 -7.19 -10.07 -13.44
C HIS A 162 -6.53 -11.05 -14.41
N GLU A 163 -6.09 -12.25 -13.99
CA GLU A 163 -5.44 -13.23 -14.90
C GLU A 163 -6.31 -13.54 -16.14
N GLU A 164 -7.62 -13.76 -15.96
CA GLU A 164 -8.54 -14.06 -17.06
C GLU A 164 -8.73 -12.89 -18.01
N VAL A 165 -8.78 -11.67 -17.49
CA VAL A 165 -9.05 -10.45 -18.27
C VAL A 165 -7.89 -10.16 -19.20
N ILE A 166 -6.66 -10.15 -18.66
CA ILE A 166 -5.46 -9.84 -19.43
C ILE A 166 -5.15 -10.95 -20.45
N THR A 167 -5.39 -12.21 -20.09
CA THR A 167 -5.19 -13.33 -21.02
C THR A 167 -6.19 -13.26 -22.16
N ASN A 168 -7.47 -12.98 -21.87
CA ASN A 168 -8.48 -12.78 -22.91
C ASN A 168 -8.15 -11.61 -23.83
N LEU A 169 -7.59 -10.52 -23.29
CA LEU A 169 -7.16 -9.37 -24.07
C LEU A 169 -6.08 -9.77 -25.09
N LEU A 170 -5.03 -10.48 -24.66
CA LEU A 170 -3.99 -10.94 -25.59
C LEU A 170 -4.51 -11.99 -26.57
N ALA A 171 -5.36 -12.93 -26.12
CA ALA A 171 -5.95 -13.94 -26.98
C ALA A 171 -6.84 -13.36 -28.09
N SER A 172 -7.49 -12.22 -27.83
CA SER A 172 -8.34 -11.51 -28.81
C SER A 172 -7.54 -10.64 -29.78
N GLY A 173 -6.27 -10.39 -29.49
CA GLY A 173 -5.37 -9.59 -30.33
C GLY A 173 -4.64 -10.41 -31.40
N PRO A 174 -3.74 -9.78 -32.16
CA PRO A 174 -2.90 -10.49 -33.12
C PRO A 174 -1.92 -11.42 -32.40
N THR A 175 -1.69 -12.60 -32.97
CA THR A 175 -0.64 -13.51 -32.51
C THR A 175 0.73 -12.81 -32.59
N LEU A 176 1.44 -12.77 -31.46
CA LEU A 176 2.74 -12.09 -31.39
C LEU A 176 3.87 -13.05 -31.76
N PRO A 177 4.89 -12.58 -32.52
CA PRO A 177 6.12 -13.34 -32.71
C PRO A 177 7.02 -13.26 -31.46
N TYR A 178 7.85 -14.28 -31.23
CA TYR A 178 8.75 -14.35 -30.06
C TYR A 178 9.63 -13.10 -29.87
N ARG A 179 9.99 -12.41 -30.96
CA ARG A 179 10.80 -11.17 -30.93
C ARG A 179 10.12 -10.00 -30.24
N ARG A 180 8.79 -10.06 -30.05
CA ARG A 180 8.02 -9.06 -29.30
C ARG A 180 7.81 -9.46 -27.83
N LEU A 181 8.32 -10.61 -27.41
CA LEU A 181 8.22 -11.11 -26.04
C LEU A 181 9.55 -10.88 -25.31
N PRO A 182 9.54 -10.66 -23.99
CA PRO A 182 8.37 -10.74 -23.10
C PRO A 182 7.46 -9.51 -23.15
N MET A 183 6.15 -9.73 -23.09
CA MET A 183 5.18 -8.67 -22.83
C MET A 183 4.90 -8.60 -21.33
N LYS A 184 5.04 -7.41 -20.73
CA LYS A 184 4.93 -7.19 -19.28
C LYS A 184 3.95 -6.06 -19.02
N MET A 185 2.74 -6.37 -18.55
CA MET A 185 1.67 -5.38 -18.39
C MET A 185 1.14 -5.39 -16.97
N TYR A 186 1.01 -4.22 -16.35
CA TYR A 186 0.54 -4.09 -14.98
C TYR A 186 -0.48 -2.98 -14.82
N GLN A 187 -1.22 -3.03 -13.72
CA GLN A 187 -2.07 -1.95 -13.27
C GLN A 187 -1.88 -1.75 -11.77
N ILE A 188 -2.33 -0.60 -11.27
CA ILE A 188 -2.52 -0.36 -9.84
C ILE A 188 -3.97 0.07 -9.69
N THR A 189 -4.79 -0.80 -9.10
CA THR A 189 -6.23 -0.56 -8.98
C THR A 189 -6.81 -1.32 -7.80
N ARG A 190 -8.02 -0.90 -7.40
CA ARG A 190 -8.81 -1.51 -6.35
C ARG A 190 -9.21 -2.93 -6.70
N LYS A 191 -9.07 -3.81 -5.72
CA LYS A 191 -9.50 -5.21 -5.74
C LYS A 191 -10.50 -5.46 -4.63
N PHE A 192 -11.33 -6.48 -4.84
CA PHE A 192 -12.44 -6.80 -3.96
C PHE A 192 -12.37 -8.28 -3.59
N ARG A 193 -12.32 -8.59 -2.29
CA ARG A 193 -12.42 -9.94 -1.74
C ARG A 193 -13.37 -9.89 -0.56
N ASP A 194 -14.39 -10.74 -0.53
CA ASP A 194 -15.34 -10.76 0.60
C ASP A 194 -14.72 -11.54 1.77
N GLU A 195 -13.71 -10.91 2.37
CA GLU A 195 -12.96 -11.40 3.51
C GLU A 195 -13.91 -11.66 4.69
N ASP A 196 -13.87 -12.87 5.24
CA ASP A 196 -14.79 -13.33 6.27
C ASP A 196 -14.60 -12.57 7.59
N SER A 197 -13.35 -12.24 7.92
CA SER A 197 -12.94 -11.56 9.13
C SER A 197 -11.98 -10.40 8.82
N PRO A 198 -12.49 -9.27 8.27
CA PRO A 198 -11.67 -8.11 7.99
C PRO A 198 -11.12 -7.51 9.27
N LYS A 199 -9.79 -7.36 9.35
CA LYS A 199 -9.09 -6.87 10.56
C LYS A 199 -7.85 -6.07 10.21
N TYR A 200 -7.37 -5.31 11.20
CA TYR A 200 -6.12 -4.56 11.11
C TYR A 200 -6.02 -3.53 9.97
N GLY A 201 -7.13 -2.93 9.54
CA GLY A 201 -7.11 -1.86 8.53
C GLY A 201 -6.88 -2.38 7.12
N PHE A 202 -5.99 -1.76 6.36
CA PHE A 202 -5.56 -2.20 5.02
C PHE A 202 -4.74 -3.49 5.02
N LEU A 203 -4.31 -3.99 6.19
CA LEU A 203 -3.62 -5.28 6.26
C LEU A 203 -4.55 -6.43 5.86
N ARG A 204 -5.82 -6.41 6.28
CA ARG A 204 -6.83 -7.40 5.90
C ARG A 204 -8.21 -6.75 5.74
N SER A 205 -8.44 -6.18 4.55
CA SER A 205 -9.68 -5.50 4.17
C SER A 205 -10.39 -6.22 3.03
N ARG A 206 -11.65 -5.84 2.78
CA ARG A 206 -12.45 -6.36 1.66
C ARG A 206 -12.21 -5.62 0.36
N GLU A 207 -11.87 -4.34 0.48
CA GLU A 207 -11.46 -3.47 -0.62
C GLU A 207 -10.03 -2.98 -0.35
N PHE A 208 -9.14 -3.15 -1.31
CA PHE A 208 -7.72 -2.78 -1.17
C PHE A 208 -7.07 -2.42 -2.50
N GLU A 209 -6.02 -1.61 -2.44
CA GLU A 209 -5.23 -1.23 -3.61
C GLU A 209 -4.13 -2.26 -3.86
N MET A 210 -4.10 -2.79 -5.08
CA MET A 210 -3.10 -3.76 -5.48
C MET A 210 -2.47 -3.36 -6.80
N LYS A 211 -1.15 -3.46 -6.85
CA LYS A 211 -0.43 -3.57 -8.10
C LYS A 211 -0.46 -5.03 -8.51
N ASP A 212 -0.92 -5.33 -9.71
CA ASP A 212 -0.90 -6.65 -10.32
C ASP A 212 -0.26 -6.55 -11.71
N LEU A 213 0.81 -7.32 -11.91
CA LEU A 213 1.58 -7.42 -13.14
C LEU A 213 1.41 -8.81 -13.73
N TYR A 214 1.28 -8.90 -15.04
CA TYR A 214 1.19 -10.15 -15.79
C TYR A 214 2.22 -10.14 -16.91
N THR A 215 2.93 -11.26 -17.05
CA THR A 215 3.97 -11.43 -18.07
C THR A 215 3.60 -12.56 -19.02
N PHE A 216 4.02 -12.41 -20.28
CA PHE A 216 3.78 -13.36 -21.35
C PHE A 216 5.08 -13.57 -22.11
N ASP A 217 5.57 -14.80 -22.03
CA ASP A 217 6.87 -15.23 -22.51
C ASP A 217 6.70 -16.38 -23.52
N ALA A 218 7.68 -16.58 -24.40
CA ALA A 218 7.60 -17.59 -25.46
C ALA A 218 7.89 -19.01 -24.94
N THR A 219 8.82 -19.11 -23.98
CA THR A 219 9.32 -20.36 -23.41
C THR A 219 9.34 -20.29 -21.89
N LEU A 220 9.47 -21.44 -21.23
CA LEU A 220 9.43 -21.50 -19.77
C LEU A 220 10.71 -20.91 -19.18
N GLU A 221 11.82 -21.07 -19.89
CA GLU A 221 13.12 -20.49 -19.58
C GLU A 221 13.05 -18.96 -19.63
N ASP A 222 12.51 -18.38 -20.72
CA ASP A 222 12.31 -16.93 -20.83
C ASP A 222 11.40 -16.42 -19.68
N ALA A 223 10.33 -17.17 -19.35
CA ALA A 223 9.44 -16.83 -18.25
C ALA A 223 10.13 -16.85 -16.88
N ALA A 224 11.06 -17.77 -16.66
CA ALA A 224 11.85 -17.83 -15.43
C ALA A 224 12.83 -16.65 -15.30
N GLU A 225 13.45 -16.21 -16.40
CA GLU A 225 14.27 -14.99 -16.43
C GLU A 225 13.44 -13.75 -16.12
N THR A 226 12.27 -13.62 -16.76
CA THR A 226 11.32 -12.55 -16.48
C THR A 226 10.88 -12.57 -15.02
N TYR A 227 10.59 -13.75 -14.46
CA TYR A 227 10.22 -13.92 -13.05
C TYR A 227 11.29 -13.39 -12.10
N GLN A 228 12.56 -13.73 -12.35
CA GLN A 228 13.68 -13.27 -11.53
C GLN A 228 13.87 -11.75 -11.64
N SER A 229 13.71 -11.19 -12.84
CA SER A 229 13.80 -9.74 -13.09
C SER A 229 12.73 -8.97 -12.30
N VAL A 230 11.49 -9.46 -12.29
CA VAL A 230 10.39 -8.86 -11.52
C VAL A 230 10.64 -9.00 -10.01
N CYS A 231 11.07 -10.17 -9.53
CA CYS A 231 11.39 -10.35 -8.12
C CYS A 231 12.51 -9.38 -7.66
N THR A 232 13.50 -9.15 -8.51
CA THR A 232 14.59 -8.17 -8.26
C THR A 232 14.09 -6.72 -8.30
N ALA A 233 13.04 -6.41 -9.05
CA ALA A 233 12.40 -5.10 -8.97
C ALA A 233 11.64 -4.93 -7.63
N TYR A 234 11.03 -6.00 -7.11
CA TYR A 234 10.32 -5.95 -5.83
C TYR A 234 11.27 -5.75 -4.65
N THR A 235 12.44 -6.39 -4.67
CA THR A 235 13.49 -6.15 -3.67
C THR A 235 13.91 -4.69 -3.67
N ARG A 236 14.18 -4.10 -4.85
CA ARG A 236 14.52 -2.67 -4.98
C ARG A 236 13.44 -1.73 -4.45
N ILE A 237 12.16 -2.06 -4.67
CA ILE A 237 11.03 -1.29 -4.10
C ILE A 237 11.09 -1.32 -2.56
N LEU A 238 11.22 -2.50 -1.97
CA LEU A 238 11.24 -2.67 -0.51
C LEU A 238 12.52 -2.07 0.12
N ASP A 239 13.66 -2.20 -0.54
CA ASP A 239 14.94 -1.59 -0.12
C ASP A 239 14.82 -0.05 -0.08
N LYS A 240 14.19 0.56 -1.10
CA LYS A 240 13.91 2.01 -1.15
C LYS A 240 12.96 2.48 -0.04
N LEU A 241 12.15 1.56 0.51
CA LEU A 241 11.28 1.83 1.64
C LEU A 241 11.97 1.54 2.99
N GLU A 242 13.24 1.13 2.98
CA GLU A 242 14.03 0.79 4.18
C GLU A 242 13.34 -0.32 5.01
N MET A 243 12.73 -1.30 4.33
CA MET A 243 12.03 -2.42 4.97
C MET A 243 12.96 -3.62 5.16
N ASP A 244 12.87 -4.25 6.32
CA ASP A 244 13.42 -5.60 6.53
C ASP A 244 12.39 -6.63 6.06
N TYR A 245 12.78 -7.49 5.13
CA TYR A 245 11.89 -8.48 4.52
C TYR A 245 12.61 -9.79 4.23
N ASP A 246 11.85 -10.87 4.28
CA ASP A 246 12.27 -12.20 3.85
C ASP A 246 11.52 -12.60 2.58
N ILE A 247 12.22 -13.32 1.69
CA ILE A 247 11.59 -13.98 0.54
C ILE A 247 11.50 -15.47 0.85
N VAL A 248 10.26 -15.98 0.85
CA VAL A 248 9.95 -17.37 1.18
C VAL A 248 9.21 -18.04 0.03
N ILE A 249 9.32 -19.36 -0.04
CA ILE A 249 8.55 -20.15 -1.01
C ILE A 249 7.08 -20.13 -0.57
N GLY A 250 6.20 -19.74 -1.48
CA GLY A 250 4.76 -19.64 -1.23
C GLY A 250 3.98 -20.85 -1.75
N SER A 251 2.76 -21.02 -1.25
CA SER A 251 1.78 -21.91 -1.89
C SER A 251 1.26 -21.29 -3.18
N THR A 252 1.01 -22.11 -4.20
CA THR A 252 0.44 -21.67 -5.48
C THR A 252 -1.07 -21.42 -5.40
N GLY A 253 -1.77 -22.09 -4.46
CA GLY A 253 -3.20 -21.90 -4.18
C GLY A 253 -4.10 -21.91 -5.43
N ASN A 254 -5.21 -21.16 -5.38
CA ASN A 254 -6.17 -21.05 -6.49
C ASN A 254 -5.56 -20.35 -7.72
N ILE A 255 -4.50 -19.55 -7.54
CA ILE A 255 -3.78 -18.89 -8.64
C ILE A 255 -3.05 -19.94 -9.49
N GLY A 256 -2.49 -20.99 -8.88
CA GLY A 256 -1.78 -22.10 -9.53
C GLY A 256 -0.36 -21.75 -9.96
N GLY A 257 0.23 -22.61 -10.80
CA GLY A 257 1.61 -22.46 -11.27
C GLY A 257 2.57 -23.50 -10.69
N SER A 258 3.84 -23.40 -11.08
CA SER A 258 4.92 -24.33 -10.69
C SER A 258 5.88 -23.78 -9.64
N MET A 259 6.02 -22.46 -9.57
CA MET A 259 6.91 -21.77 -8.63
C MET A 259 6.24 -20.53 -8.06
N SER A 260 6.47 -20.28 -6.77
CA SER A 260 5.86 -19.15 -6.07
C SER A 260 6.75 -18.63 -4.94
N HIS A 261 6.85 -17.30 -4.83
CA HIS A 261 7.58 -16.63 -3.75
C HIS A 261 6.75 -15.51 -3.13
N GLU A 262 6.76 -15.46 -1.80
CA GLU A 262 6.11 -14.42 -1.00
C GLU A 262 7.15 -13.49 -0.39
N PHE A 263 6.82 -12.20 -0.39
CA PHE A 263 7.63 -11.14 0.23
C PHE A 263 6.99 -10.80 1.57
N GLN A 264 7.74 -11.05 2.64
CA GLN A 264 7.23 -11.14 4.00
C GLN A 264 7.96 -10.14 4.90
N ILE A 265 7.23 -9.21 5.52
CA ILE A 265 7.78 -8.26 6.48
C ILE A 265 7.53 -8.78 7.89
N ARG A 266 8.58 -8.88 8.71
CA ARG A 266 8.45 -9.40 10.07
C ARG A 266 7.67 -8.42 10.96
N ALA A 267 6.60 -8.89 11.59
CA ALA A 267 5.82 -8.13 12.56
C ALA A 267 4.98 -9.05 13.44
N ASP A 268 4.87 -8.76 14.73
CA ASP A 268 4.14 -9.62 15.69
C ASP A 268 2.66 -9.82 15.35
N ILE A 269 2.05 -8.84 14.68
CA ILE A 269 0.66 -8.90 14.20
C ILE A 269 0.49 -9.67 12.87
N GLY A 270 1.59 -10.16 12.31
CA GLY A 270 1.61 -10.90 11.06
C GLY A 270 0.76 -12.17 11.14
N GLU A 271 0.11 -12.51 10.04
CA GLU A 271 -0.78 -13.68 9.96
C GLU A 271 -0.04 -14.94 9.51
N ASP A 272 1.08 -14.77 8.79
CA ASP A 272 1.89 -15.87 8.32
C ASP A 272 2.93 -16.22 9.39
N THR A 273 2.98 -17.50 9.79
CA THR A 273 4.00 -18.02 10.70
C THR A 273 5.07 -18.74 9.88
N ILE A 274 6.31 -18.24 9.92
CA ILE A 274 7.42 -18.84 9.17
C ILE A 274 8.41 -19.49 10.14
N HIS A 275 8.77 -20.74 9.83
CA HIS A 275 9.75 -21.50 10.57
C HIS A 275 11.17 -21.18 10.06
N VAL A 276 11.99 -20.60 10.94
CA VAL A 276 13.39 -20.32 10.62
C VAL A 276 14.27 -21.33 11.33
N CYS A 277 14.93 -22.20 10.56
CA CYS A 277 15.95 -23.10 11.08
C CYS A 277 17.21 -22.30 11.39
N LYS A 278 17.58 -22.21 12.67
CA LYS A 278 18.91 -21.73 13.05
C LYS A 278 19.89 -22.89 12.92
N LYS A 279 20.83 -22.81 11.97
CA LYS A 279 22.07 -23.59 12.09
C LYS A 279 22.77 -23.09 13.36
N PHE A 280 22.90 -23.95 14.36
CA PHE A 280 23.46 -23.71 15.71
C PHE A 280 22.50 -23.15 16.77
N VAL A 281 21.71 -24.03 17.40
CA VAL A 281 21.58 -24.07 18.86
C VAL A 281 21.52 -25.54 19.27
N MET A 282 22.58 -26.05 19.92
CA MET A 282 22.48 -27.31 20.66
C MET A 282 21.72 -26.97 21.95
N PHE A 283 20.71 -27.78 22.27
CA PHE A 283 19.85 -27.71 23.46
C PHE A 283 18.73 -26.66 23.39
N THR A 284 17.49 -27.16 23.26
CA THR A 284 16.18 -26.49 23.08
C THR A 284 15.78 -26.15 21.64
N ASP A 285 14.49 -26.33 21.35
CA ASP A 285 13.82 -26.41 20.04
C ASP A 285 14.54 -25.68 18.87
N PRO A 286 14.95 -26.35 17.77
CA PRO A 286 15.81 -25.75 16.73
C PRO A 286 15.10 -24.71 15.84
N TYR A 287 13.84 -24.38 16.13
CA TYR A 287 13.01 -23.50 15.34
C TYR A 287 12.60 -22.26 16.13
N CYS A 288 12.81 -21.09 15.54
CA CYS A 288 12.17 -19.86 16.02
C CYS A 288 10.93 -19.57 15.16
N PHE A 289 9.82 -19.26 15.85
CA PHE A 289 8.57 -18.84 15.22
C PHE A 289 8.53 -17.33 15.18
N PHE A 290 8.31 -16.78 13.99
CA PHE A 290 8.08 -15.37 13.81
C PHE A 290 6.84 -15.16 12.94
N SER A 291 6.10 -14.10 13.27
CA SER A 291 4.94 -13.66 12.52
C SER A 291 5.35 -12.67 11.43
N PHE A 292 4.69 -12.75 10.27
CA PHE A 292 4.99 -11.94 9.11
C PHE A 292 3.74 -11.39 8.41
N ILE A 293 3.90 -10.21 7.83
CA ILE A 293 2.92 -9.56 6.96
C ILE A 293 3.35 -9.81 5.50
N LYS A 294 2.53 -10.56 4.77
CA LYS A 294 2.72 -10.73 3.33
C LYS A 294 2.38 -9.45 2.58
N VAL A 295 3.39 -8.82 1.98
CA VAL A 295 3.25 -7.60 1.19
C VAL A 295 3.28 -7.82 -0.32
N GLY A 296 3.83 -8.96 -0.76
CA GLY A 296 3.94 -9.31 -2.17
C GLY A 296 3.91 -10.81 -2.42
N HIS A 297 3.51 -11.21 -3.62
CA HIS A 297 3.44 -12.61 -4.03
C HIS A 297 3.67 -12.70 -5.55
N SER A 298 4.60 -13.56 -5.96
CA SER A 298 4.97 -13.78 -7.35
C SER A 298 4.76 -15.25 -7.73
N PHE A 299 4.12 -15.50 -8.87
CA PHE A 299 3.80 -16.85 -9.36
C PHE A 299 4.30 -17.03 -10.80
N LEU A 300 4.94 -18.16 -11.05
CA LEU A 300 5.18 -18.66 -12.41
C LEU A 300 4.02 -19.60 -12.77
N LEU A 301 3.12 -19.12 -13.62
CA LEU A 301 1.83 -19.75 -13.92
C LEU A 301 1.93 -20.83 -15.02
N GLY A 302 2.97 -20.77 -15.84
CA GLY A 302 3.08 -21.59 -17.04
C GLY A 302 1.93 -21.32 -18.00
N THR A 303 1.30 -22.37 -18.52
CA THR A 303 0.22 -22.25 -19.51
C THR A 303 -1.19 -22.18 -18.90
N LYS A 304 -1.33 -22.20 -17.57
CA LYS A 304 -2.62 -22.36 -16.85
C LYS A 304 -3.76 -21.49 -17.36
N TYR A 305 -3.49 -20.23 -17.74
CA TYR A 305 -4.50 -19.32 -18.27
C TYR A 305 -4.45 -19.25 -19.80
N SER A 306 -3.26 -19.32 -20.40
CA SER A 306 -3.12 -19.24 -21.85
C SER A 306 -3.83 -20.37 -22.60
N GLU A 307 -3.84 -21.60 -22.06
CA GLU A 307 -4.50 -22.76 -22.67
C GLU A 307 -6.03 -22.61 -22.72
N PRO A 308 -6.74 -22.36 -21.60
CA PRO A 308 -8.20 -22.15 -21.62
C PRO A 308 -8.68 -20.99 -22.50
N PHE A 309 -7.82 -19.99 -22.73
CA PHE A 309 -8.12 -18.84 -23.59
C PHE A 309 -7.63 -19.01 -25.03
N ASN A 310 -6.94 -20.10 -25.35
CA ASN A 310 -6.24 -20.30 -26.61
C ASN A 310 -5.28 -19.14 -26.97
N ALA A 311 -4.63 -18.56 -25.96
CA ALA A 311 -3.70 -17.44 -26.10
C ALA A 311 -2.33 -17.96 -26.55
N LYS A 312 -1.99 -17.75 -27.82
CA LYS A 312 -0.77 -18.27 -28.45
C LYS A 312 0.18 -17.17 -28.94
N CYS A 313 1.44 -17.54 -29.04
CA CYS A 313 2.50 -16.82 -29.73
C CYS A 313 3.16 -17.70 -30.80
N VAL A 314 4.03 -17.11 -31.61
CA VAL A 314 4.90 -17.85 -32.53
C VAL A 314 6.29 -17.93 -31.92
N ASP A 315 6.76 -19.15 -31.65
CA ASP A 315 8.06 -19.41 -31.03
C ASP A 315 9.25 -19.18 -32.00
N LYS A 316 10.48 -19.44 -31.51
CA LYS A 316 11.72 -19.31 -32.30
C LYS A 316 11.76 -20.28 -33.50
N ALA A 317 11.04 -21.39 -33.44
CA ALA A 317 10.92 -22.39 -34.51
C ALA A 317 9.76 -22.09 -35.47
N SER A 318 9.15 -20.90 -35.39
CA SER A 318 7.97 -20.50 -36.17
C SER A 318 6.74 -21.38 -35.94
N LYS A 319 6.65 -22.06 -34.79
CA LYS A 319 5.49 -22.87 -34.40
C LYS A 319 4.60 -22.12 -33.41
N PRO A 320 3.27 -22.31 -33.48
CA PRO A 320 2.37 -21.79 -32.45
C PRO A 320 2.64 -22.47 -31.10
N SER A 321 2.91 -21.69 -30.06
CA SER A 321 2.97 -22.16 -28.67
C SER A 321 2.07 -21.32 -27.77
N PHE A 322 1.59 -21.89 -26.67
CA PHE A 322 0.89 -21.12 -25.65
C PHE A 322 1.86 -20.22 -24.89
N TYR A 323 1.41 -19.03 -24.50
CA TYR A 323 2.22 -18.14 -23.68
C TYR A 323 2.58 -18.81 -22.35
N GLN A 324 3.86 -18.72 -21.97
CA GLN A 324 4.27 -19.00 -20.60
C GLN A 324 4.03 -17.74 -19.78
N MET A 325 3.24 -17.86 -18.72
CA MET A 325 2.76 -16.71 -17.96
C MET A 325 3.38 -16.62 -16.58
N GLY A 326 3.52 -15.39 -16.08
CA GLY A 326 3.73 -15.10 -14.67
C GLY A 326 2.73 -14.05 -14.19
N CYS A 327 2.37 -14.08 -12.89
CA CYS A 327 1.63 -13.00 -12.25
C CYS A 327 2.30 -12.57 -10.94
N TYR A 328 2.26 -11.26 -10.68
CA TYR A 328 3.06 -10.64 -9.63
C TYR A 328 2.26 -9.55 -8.91
N GLY A 329 1.90 -9.80 -7.65
CA GLY A 329 1.06 -8.95 -6.81
C GLY A 329 1.87 -8.20 -5.75
N LEU A 330 1.54 -6.92 -5.53
CA LEU A 330 1.99 -6.11 -4.39
C LEU A 330 0.75 -5.42 -3.80
N GLY A 331 0.48 -5.64 -2.52
CA GLY A 331 -0.59 -4.94 -1.83
C GLY A 331 -0.14 -3.53 -1.50
N VAL A 332 -0.48 -2.54 -2.32
CA VAL A 332 0.06 -1.17 -2.19
C VAL A 332 -0.43 -0.51 -0.91
N SER A 333 -1.73 -0.60 -0.63
CA SER A 333 -2.29 -0.10 0.65
C SER A 333 -1.75 -0.88 1.86
N ARG A 334 -1.49 -2.18 1.68
CA ARG A 334 -0.91 -3.04 2.71
C ARG A 334 0.55 -2.67 3.02
N ILE A 335 1.38 -2.44 2.00
CA ILE A 335 2.78 -1.98 2.15
C ILE A 335 2.81 -0.66 2.91
N MET A 336 1.97 0.30 2.50
CA MET A 336 1.87 1.60 3.16
C MET A 336 1.60 1.45 4.67
N GLN A 337 0.69 0.56 5.06
CA GLN A 337 0.40 0.31 6.47
C GLN A 337 1.50 -0.51 7.17
N ALA A 338 2.10 -1.48 6.47
CA ALA A 338 3.19 -2.29 7.02
C ALA A 338 4.40 -1.43 7.39
N CYS A 339 4.75 -0.42 6.58
CA CYS A 339 5.82 0.54 6.93
C CYS A 339 5.56 1.19 8.29
N VAL A 340 4.33 1.62 8.56
CA VAL A 340 3.98 2.24 9.85
C VAL A 340 3.96 1.20 10.97
N GLU A 341 3.57 -0.05 10.70
CA GLU A 341 3.61 -1.09 11.72
C GLU A 341 5.04 -1.36 12.21
N VAL A 342 6.02 -1.43 11.32
CA VAL A 342 7.40 -1.79 11.70
C VAL A 342 8.27 -0.60 12.09
N LEU A 343 8.06 0.59 11.52
CA LEU A 343 8.91 1.75 11.78
C LEU A 343 8.41 2.64 12.93
N SER A 344 7.11 2.61 13.23
CA SER A 344 6.51 3.59 14.15
C SER A 344 6.62 3.18 15.62
N GLU A 345 6.65 4.17 16.50
CA GLU A 345 6.46 3.96 17.93
C GLU A 345 4.97 3.98 18.29
N ALA A 346 4.63 3.71 19.56
CA ALA A 346 3.25 3.50 19.99
C ALA A 346 2.28 4.66 19.65
N ASN A 347 2.77 5.90 19.68
CA ASN A 347 1.96 7.11 19.46
C ASN A 347 2.54 8.06 18.40
N MET A 348 3.52 7.60 17.60
CA MET A 348 4.20 8.45 16.61
C MET A 348 4.38 7.69 15.31
N ILE A 349 3.86 8.24 14.21
CA ILE A 349 4.09 7.69 12.88
C ILE A 349 5.51 8.01 12.41
N ALA A 350 6.22 6.97 12.00
CA ALA A 350 7.45 7.05 11.24
C ALA A 350 7.18 6.62 9.79
N TRP A 351 7.53 7.49 8.85
CA TRP A 351 7.47 7.18 7.41
C TRP A 351 8.87 6.94 6.86
N PRO A 352 9.05 6.00 5.91
CA PRO A 352 10.19 6.05 5.01
C PRO A 352 10.22 7.41 4.31
N ARG A 353 11.41 8.00 4.24
CA ARG A 353 11.58 9.39 3.77
C ARG A 353 10.93 9.64 2.41
N LEU A 354 11.04 8.68 1.50
CA LEU A 354 10.53 8.80 0.13
C LEU A 354 9.00 8.89 0.05
N ILE A 355 8.27 8.32 1.01
CA ILE A 355 6.80 8.29 1.00
C ILE A 355 6.16 9.20 2.05
N ALA A 356 6.94 9.82 2.95
CA ALA A 356 6.42 10.77 3.93
C ALA A 356 5.56 11.86 3.25
N PRO A 357 4.36 12.20 3.75
CA PRO A 357 3.40 13.06 3.03
C PRO A 357 3.95 14.48 2.77
N TYR A 358 4.77 14.97 3.69
CA TYR A 358 5.57 16.19 3.62
C TYR A 358 6.95 15.90 4.21
N GLN A 359 7.97 16.66 3.80
CA GLN A 359 9.32 16.52 4.35
C GLN A 359 9.52 17.47 5.54
N ILE A 360 8.83 18.63 5.55
CA ILE A 360 8.97 19.65 6.59
C ILE A 360 7.58 20.14 7.01
N CYS A 361 7.36 20.21 8.32
CA CYS A 361 6.21 20.85 8.94
C CYS A 361 6.70 22.06 9.75
N ILE A 362 6.20 23.24 9.43
CA ILE A 362 6.54 24.50 10.11
C ILE A 362 5.42 24.83 11.08
N ILE A 363 5.74 24.76 12.36
CA ILE A 363 4.85 25.16 13.45
C ILE A 363 5.35 26.52 13.94
N PRO A 364 4.66 27.63 13.63
CA PRO A 364 4.99 28.91 14.24
C PRO A 364 4.70 28.80 15.73
N MET A 365 5.73 28.98 16.53
CA MET A 365 5.56 29.16 17.97
C MET A 365 5.17 30.61 18.19
N GLU A 366 4.01 30.84 18.79
CA GLU A 366 3.71 32.14 19.36
C GLU A 366 4.63 32.31 20.57
N LEU A 367 5.65 33.17 20.45
CA LEU A 367 6.38 33.66 21.61
C LEU A 367 5.37 34.49 22.41
N GLN A 368 4.67 33.86 23.36
CA GLN A 368 4.03 34.63 24.41
C GLN A 368 5.10 35.58 24.95
N GLN A 369 4.80 36.87 24.89
CA GLN A 369 5.66 37.94 25.36
C GLN A 369 6.31 37.50 26.67
N TYR A 370 7.65 37.45 26.68
CA TYR A 370 8.44 37.40 27.89
C TYR A 370 8.07 38.67 28.66
N ARG A 371 7.00 38.60 29.46
CA ARG A 371 6.71 39.63 30.44
C ARG A 371 7.81 39.39 31.48
N GLN A 372 8.87 40.19 31.39
CA GLN A 372 9.84 40.36 32.46
C GLN A 372 9.03 40.72 33.71
N CYS A 373 8.68 39.72 34.52
CA CYS A 373 8.40 39.94 35.91
C CYS A 373 9.77 40.10 36.57
N ASP A 374 10.26 41.35 36.57
CA ASP A 374 11.09 41.80 37.68
C ASP A 374 10.26 41.61 38.95
N THR A 375 10.58 40.58 39.71
CA THR A 375 10.76 40.58 41.17
C THR A 375 10.97 39.14 41.64
N GLY A 376 12.04 38.92 42.39
CA GLY A 376 12.58 37.61 42.70
C GLY A 376 11.62 36.68 43.42
N SER A 377 11.59 35.42 42.98
CA SER A 377 11.49 34.23 43.84
C SER A 377 11.62 32.97 42.98
N SER A 378 12.45 32.04 43.48
CA SER A 378 12.69 30.65 43.07
C SER A 378 11.83 30.06 41.94
N PHE A 379 12.50 29.67 40.84
CA PHE A 379 12.01 28.74 39.85
C PHE A 379 11.77 27.35 40.47
N ASN A 380 10.52 26.91 40.55
CA ASN A 380 10.17 25.49 40.67
C ASN A 380 9.73 24.98 39.30
N ASN A 381 10.34 23.88 38.88
CA ASN A 381 10.35 23.37 37.52
C ASN A 381 9.23 22.35 37.30
N THR A 382 7.97 22.78 37.27
CA THR A 382 6.83 21.92 36.87
C THR A 382 5.61 22.75 36.45
N ASP A 383 5.64 23.40 35.29
CA ASP A 383 4.41 23.95 34.69
C ASP A 383 4.25 23.47 33.25
N SER A 384 3.25 22.60 33.05
CA SER A 384 2.83 22.09 31.76
C SER A 384 2.07 23.18 30.99
N VAL A 385 2.59 23.58 29.83
CA VAL A 385 1.94 24.56 28.96
C VAL A 385 0.82 23.88 28.16
N THR A 386 -0.42 24.30 28.39
CA THR A 386 -1.61 23.91 27.61
C THR A 386 -1.71 24.77 26.35
N LEU A 387 -1.86 24.14 25.18
CA LEU A 387 -1.87 24.80 23.87
C LEU A 387 -3.28 24.76 23.25
N ASP A 388 -3.73 25.92 22.74
CA ASP A 388 -4.89 26.03 21.85
C ASP A 388 -4.40 26.16 20.40
N LEU A 389 -4.52 25.09 19.61
CA LEU A 389 -3.88 24.88 18.30
C LEU A 389 -4.79 25.28 17.12
N ALA A 390 -5.30 26.50 17.10
CA ALA A 390 -6.28 26.93 16.09
C ALA A 390 -5.73 27.76 14.92
N SER A 391 -4.51 28.32 14.97
CA SER A 391 -4.07 29.24 13.91
C SER A 391 -2.62 29.03 13.48
N THR A 392 -2.49 28.63 12.22
CA THR A 392 -1.27 28.66 11.39
C THR A 392 -0.31 27.50 11.63
N ILE A 393 -0.37 26.46 10.81
CA ILE A 393 0.76 25.55 10.57
C ILE A 393 1.00 25.54 9.06
N GLN A 394 2.23 25.84 8.65
CA GLN A 394 2.65 25.83 7.24
C GLN A 394 3.38 24.50 6.94
N THR A 395 3.06 23.84 5.83
CA THR A 395 3.86 22.68 5.37
C THR A 395 4.57 23.02 4.06
N VAL A 396 5.85 22.65 3.95
CA VAL A 396 6.71 22.88 2.77
C VAL A 396 7.02 21.56 2.08
#